data_AF-A0A096AIE4-F1
#
_entry.id   AF-A0A096AIE4-F1
#
_cell.length_a   1.000
_cell.length_b   1.000
_cell.length_c   1.000
_cell.angle_alpha   90.00
_cell.angle_beta   90.00
_cell.angle_gamma   90.00
#
_symmetry.space_group_name_H-M   'P 1'
#
loop_
_entity.id
_entity.type
_entity.pdbx_description
1 polymer ?
#
loop_
_entity_poly.entity_id
_entity_poly.type
_entity_poly.pdbx_seq_one_letter_code
_entity_poly.pdbx_strand_id
1 'polypeptide(L)'
;SRLGKGYAANKFNEYFSNPKNNPFLDESLYGKIDTTLQQQMQTIQSDEQESDNLVDELIDDMVGESFSSSGNDDWKEAAWQRKLRRQSKVKLRRRKH
;
A
#
# COMPACT_ATOMS: atom_id res chain seq x y z
N SER A 1 7.72 9.08 -23.08
CA SER A 1 7.61 10.54 -23.29
C SER A 1 8.29 11.27 -22.15
N ARG A 2 9.21 12.21 -22.44
CA ARG A 2 9.99 12.97 -21.43
C ARG A 2 9.27 14.24 -20.97
N LEU A 3 8.38 14.81 -21.79
CA LEU A 3 7.56 15.98 -21.41
C LEU A 3 6.31 15.61 -20.58
N GLY A 4 5.73 14.44 -20.80
CA GLY A 4 4.48 14.06 -20.12
C GLY A 4 4.63 13.84 -18.60
N LYS A 5 5.79 13.36 -18.15
CA LYS A 5 6.03 13.04 -16.74
C LYS A 5 6.08 14.30 -15.86
N GLY A 6 6.83 15.32 -16.29
CA GLY A 6 6.93 16.58 -15.55
C GLY A 6 5.61 17.34 -15.50
N TYR A 7 4.84 17.31 -16.59
CA TYR A 7 3.52 17.95 -16.64
C TYR A 7 2.53 17.28 -15.67
N ALA A 8 2.43 15.94 -15.70
CA ALA A 8 1.56 15.21 -14.79
C ALA A 8 1.95 15.46 -13.33
N ALA A 9 3.25 15.40 -13.00
CA ALA A 9 3.74 15.69 -11.65
C ALA A 9 3.37 17.11 -11.20
N ASN A 10 3.54 18.11 -12.08
CA ASN A 10 3.19 19.49 -11.75
C ASN A 10 1.68 19.66 -11.49
N LYS A 11 0.83 18.98 -12.28
CA LYS A 11 -0.62 18.98 -12.07
C LYS A 11 -1.03 18.34 -10.75
N PHE A 12 -0.37 17.26 -10.34
CA PHE A 12 -0.60 16.65 -9.02
C PHE A 12 -0.14 17.57 -7.88
N ASN A 13 1.01 18.21 -8.00
CA ASN A 13 1.50 19.14 -6.98
C ASN A 13 0.55 20.33 -6.79
N GLU A 14 -0.01 20.86 -7.89
CA GLU A 14 -1.04 21.90 -7.85
C GLU A 14 -2.30 21.43 -7.11
N TYR A 15 -2.69 20.16 -7.31
CA TYR A 15 -3.83 19.55 -6.60
C TYR A 15 -3.57 19.38 -5.10
N PHE A 16 -2.40 18.85 -4.71
CA PHE A 16 -2.05 18.60 -3.30
C PHE A 16 -1.86 19.87 -2.46
N SER A 17 -1.64 21.02 -3.09
CA SER A 17 -1.44 22.30 -2.39
C SER A 17 -2.68 23.18 -2.34
N ASN A 18 -3.74 22.87 -3.10
CA ASN A 18 -4.90 23.74 -3.24
C ASN A 18 -6.16 23.14 -2.56
N PRO A 19 -6.57 23.66 -1.39
CA PRO A 19 -7.74 23.16 -0.66
C PRO A 19 -9.07 23.37 -1.41
N LYS A 20 -9.13 24.29 -2.38
CA LYS A 20 -10.35 24.48 -3.19
C LYS A 20 -10.57 23.36 -4.22
N ASN A 21 -9.47 22.78 -4.68
CA ASN A 21 -9.51 21.71 -5.69
C ASN A 21 -9.40 20.32 -5.05
N ASN A 22 -8.83 20.24 -3.86
CA ASN A 22 -8.66 19.00 -3.12
C ASN A 22 -9.52 18.99 -1.84
N PRO A 23 -10.68 18.30 -1.85
CA PRO A 23 -11.56 18.22 -0.70
C PRO A 23 -10.95 17.44 0.48
N PHE A 24 -9.91 16.63 0.26
CA PHE A 24 -9.26 15.86 1.31
C PHE A 24 -8.33 16.71 2.20
N LEU A 25 -8.04 17.95 1.81
CA LEU A 25 -7.31 18.90 2.66
C LEU A 25 -8.23 19.64 3.64
N ASP A 26 -9.53 19.37 3.60
CA ASP A 26 -10.49 20.00 4.51
C ASP A 26 -10.41 19.36 5.89
N GLU A 27 -9.64 20.00 6.78
CA GLU A 27 -9.49 19.59 8.18
C GLU A 27 -10.82 19.56 8.94
N SER A 28 -11.84 20.30 8.49
CA SER A 28 -13.15 20.32 9.15
C SER A 28 -13.96 19.05 8.87
N LEU A 29 -13.77 18.44 7.70
CA LEU A 29 -14.45 17.20 7.30
C LEU A 29 -13.69 15.95 7.73
N TYR A 30 -12.36 15.99 7.68
CA TYR A 30 -11.51 14.79 7.87
C TYR A 30 -10.65 14.83 9.14
N GLY A 31 -10.64 15.95 9.88
CA GLY A 31 -9.77 16.13 11.04
C GLY A 31 -8.34 16.55 10.67
N LYS A 32 -7.54 16.86 11.69
CA LYS A 32 -6.12 17.19 11.53
C LYS A 32 -5.29 15.92 11.68
N ILE A 33 -4.37 15.69 10.76
CA ILE A 33 -3.36 14.63 10.89
C ILE A 33 -2.24 15.18 11.77
N ASP A 34 -1.85 14.42 12.79
CA ASP A 34 -0.73 14.79 13.66
C ASP A 34 0.56 14.93 12.85
N THR A 35 1.32 15.99 13.14
CA THR A 35 2.56 16.32 12.42
C THR A 35 3.63 15.23 12.56
N THR A 36 3.58 14.45 13.64
CA THR A 36 4.41 13.26 13.86
C THR A 36 4.08 12.16 12.86
N LEU A 37 2.80 11.87 12.64
CA LEU A 37 2.33 10.89 11.66
C LEU A 37 2.67 11.36 10.23
N GLN A 38 2.49 12.65 9.93
CA GLN A 38 2.90 13.21 8.63
C GLN A 38 4.40 13.07 8.36
N GLN A 39 5.25 13.31 9.35
CA GLN A 39 6.70 13.12 9.23
C GLN A 39 7.04 11.64 9.00
N GLN A 40 6.44 10.74 9.76
CA GLN A 40 6.64 9.30 9.58
C GLN A 40 6.23 8.84 8.17
N MET A 41 5.09 9.31 7.66
CA MET A 41 4.64 9.00 6.29
C MET A 41 5.59 9.53 5.21
N GLN A 42 6.21 10.70 5.40
CA GLN A 42 7.20 11.25 4.47
C GLN A 42 8.52 10.47 4.49
N THR A 43 8.97 10.03 5.66
CA THR A 43 10.15 9.17 5.80
C THR A 43 9.94 7.84 5.09
N ILE A 44 8.78 7.20 5.27
CA ILE A 44 8.43 5.92 4.65
C ILE A 44 8.47 5.98 3.10
N GLN A 45 8.06 7.09 2.49
CA GLN A 45 8.11 7.25 1.03
C GLN A 45 9.53 7.42 0.47
N SER A 46 10.50 7.78 1.31
CA SER A 46 11.88 8.06 0.88
C SER A 46 12.75 6.79 0.81
N ASP A 47 12.38 5.74 1.55
CA ASP A 47 13.15 4.49 1.67
C ASP A 47 12.47 3.36 0.88
N GLU A 48 12.46 3.46 -0.46
CA GLU A 48 11.87 2.47 -1.39
C GLU A 48 12.49 1.04 -1.34
N GLN A 49 13.41 0.75 -0.42
CA GLN A 49 14.10 -0.55 -0.30
C GLN A 49 13.97 -1.24 1.08
N GLU A 50 13.61 -0.52 2.14
CA GLU A 50 13.37 -1.10 3.49
C GLU A 50 11.91 -0.85 3.99
N SER A 51 11.10 -0.12 3.23
CA SER A 51 9.77 0.37 3.65
C SER A 51 8.65 -0.67 3.66
N ASP A 52 8.77 -1.80 2.95
CA ASP A 52 7.70 -2.80 2.89
C ASP A 52 7.29 -3.30 4.30
N ASN A 53 8.24 -3.40 5.23
CA ASN A 53 7.94 -3.87 6.60
C ASN A 53 7.34 -2.78 7.50
N LEU A 54 7.72 -1.50 7.30
CA LEU A 54 7.25 -0.38 8.13
C LEU A 54 5.87 0.13 7.70
N VAL A 55 5.58 0.05 6.39
CA VAL A 55 4.25 0.32 5.83
C VAL A 55 3.25 -0.71 6.35
N ASP A 56 3.62 -1.98 6.35
CA ASP A 56 2.76 -3.07 6.84
C ASP A 56 2.44 -2.89 8.34
N GLU A 57 3.40 -2.49 9.18
CA GLU A 57 3.18 -2.23 10.61
C GLU A 57 2.27 -1.01 10.85
N LEU A 58 2.48 0.09 10.11
CA LEU A 58 1.64 1.30 10.22
C LEU A 58 0.21 1.05 9.72
N ILE A 59 0.04 0.26 8.65
CA ILE A 59 -1.28 -0.12 8.15
C ILE A 59 -1.98 -1.04 9.15
N ASP A 60 -1.28 -2.00 9.76
CA ASP A 60 -1.84 -2.91 10.76
C ASP A 60 -2.34 -2.13 12.01
N ASP A 61 -1.56 -1.15 12.48
CA ASP A 61 -1.93 -0.30 13.63
C ASP A 61 -3.14 0.61 13.31
N MET A 62 -3.24 1.12 12.07
CA MET A 62 -4.42 1.89 11.62
C MET A 62 -5.65 1.03 11.29
N VAL A 63 -5.46 -0.24 10.93
CA VAL A 63 -6.53 -1.19 10.53
C VAL A 63 -7.08 -1.98 11.74
N GLY A 64 -6.41 -1.89 12.88
CA GLY A 64 -6.54 -2.73 14.08
C GLY A 64 -7.87 -2.78 14.84
N GLU A 65 -8.99 -2.28 14.31
CA GLU A 65 -10.28 -2.45 15.02
C GLU A 65 -11.54 -2.61 14.14
N SER A 66 -11.53 -2.27 12.84
CA SER A 66 -12.80 -2.11 12.09
C SER A 66 -12.96 -2.86 10.76
N PHE A 67 -11.91 -3.51 10.21
CA PHE A 67 -12.01 -4.15 8.89
C PHE A 67 -12.02 -5.69 8.88
N SER A 68 -11.90 -6.35 10.03
CA SER A 68 -11.82 -7.83 10.09
C SER A 68 -13.14 -8.57 9.77
N SER A 69 -14.21 -7.86 9.42
CA SER A 69 -15.52 -8.47 9.15
C SER A 69 -16.07 -8.10 7.78
N SER A 70 -15.49 -8.66 6.72
CA SER A 70 -16.23 -9.13 5.55
C SER A 70 -15.27 -9.79 4.57
N GLY A 71 -15.40 -11.11 4.40
CA GLY A 71 -14.44 -11.97 3.72
C GLY A 71 -14.11 -11.56 2.28
N ASN A 72 -12.86 -11.15 2.06
CA ASN A 72 -12.29 -11.01 0.72
C ASN A 72 -10.74 -11.03 0.62
N ASP A 73 -10.01 -11.66 1.56
CA ASP A 73 -8.52 -11.64 1.57
C ASP A 73 -7.86 -12.98 1.21
N ASP A 74 -8.44 -13.74 0.29
CA ASP A 74 -7.87 -15.02 -0.11
C ASP A 74 -6.76 -14.90 -1.16
N TRP A 75 -6.26 -13.71 -1.51
CA TRP A 75 -5.13 -13.63 -2.45
C TRP A 75 -3.84 -14.17 -1.81
N LYS A 76 -3.63 -13.96 -0.50
CA LYS A 76 -2.53 -14.56 0.27
C LYS A 76 -2.71 -16.08 0.37
N GLU A 77 -3.93 -16.56 0.65
CA GLU A 77 -4.24 -18.00 0.68
C GLU A 77 -4.09 -18.65 -0.70
N ALA A 78 -4.59 -18.02 -1.76
CA ALA A 78 -4.47 -18.50 -3.14
C ALA A 78 -3.00 -18.55 -3.61
N ALA A 79 -2.18 -17.57 -3.21
CA ALA A 79 -0.74 -17.58 -3.45
C ALA A 79 -0.06 -18.75 -2.72
N TRP A 80 -0.43 -18.99 -1.45
CA TRP A 80 0.07 -20.11 -0.66
C TRP A 80 -0.31 -21.48 -1.27
N GLN A 81 -1.57 -21.65 -1.70
CA GLN A 81 -2.05 -22.84 -2.39
C GLN A 81 -1.31 -23.07 -3.73
N ARG A 82 -0.97 -22.01 -4.48
CA ARG A 82 -0.19 -22.11 -5.72
C ARG A 82 1.26 -22.55 -5.45
N LYS A 83 1.88 -22.08 -4.37
CA LYS A 83 3.21 -22.51 -3.91
C LYS A 83 3.22 -24.00 -3.56
N LEU A 84 2.23 -24.47 -2.81
CA LEU A 84 2.07 -25.89 -2.45
C LEU A 84 1.91 -26.81 -3.68
N ARG A 85 1.11 -26.39 -4.67
CA ARG A 85 0.96 -27.15 -5.93
C ARG A 85 2.25 -27.25 -6.74
N ARG A 86 3.08 -26.21 -6.76
CA ARG A 86 4.38 -26.25 -7.43
C ARG A 86 5.34 -27.23 -6.74
N GLN A 87 5.41 -27.18 -5.41
CA GLN A 87 6.26 -28.07 -4.61
C GLN A 87 5.84 -29.55 -4.75
N SER A 88 4.53 -29.84 -4.70
CA SER A 88 4.01 -31.21 -4.85
C SER A 88 4.16 -31.76 -6.28
N LYS A 89 3.95 -30.95 -7.32
CA LYS A 89 4.10 -31.36 -8.73
C LYS A 89 5.53 -31.77 -9.08
N VAL A 90 6.54 -31.14 -8.48
CA VAL A 90 7.94 -31.53 -8.64
C VAL A 90 8.22 -32.89 -8.00
N LYS A 91 7.62 -33.16 -6.82
CA LYS A 91 7.76 -34.47 -6.14
C LYS A 91 7.07 -35.62 -6.89
N LEU A 92 5.93 -35.36 -7.54
CA LEU A 92 5.23 -36.35 -8.37
C LEU A 92 6.00 -36.69 -9.66
N ARG A 93 6.67 -35.71 -10.27
CA ARG A 93 7.51 -35.92 -11.46
C ARG A 93 8.78 -36.71 -11.16
N ARG A 94 9.37 -36.56 -9.96
CA ARG A 94 10.58 -37.28 -9.55
C ARG A 94 10.36 -38.73 -9.11
N ARG A 95 9.11 -39.13 -8.82
CA ARG A 95 8.76 -40.51 -8.42
C ARG A 95 8.38 -41.44 -9.58
N LYS A 96 8.38 -40.92 -10.82
CA LYS A 96 8.20 -41.71 -12.05
C LYS A 96 9.55 -41.94 -12.73
N HIS A 97 10.48 -42.62 -12.07
CA HIS A 97 11.55 -43.40 -12.68
C HIS A 97 12.25 -44.26 -11.63
#